data_AF-A0ABC8L8E1-F1
#
_entry.id   AF-A0ABC8L8E1-F1
#
_cell.length_a   1.000
_cell.length_b   1.000
_cell.length_c   1.000
_cell.angle_alpha   90.00
_cell.angle_beta   90.00
_cell.angle_gamma   90.00
#
_symmetry.space_group_name_H-M   'P 1'
#
loop_
_entity.id
_entity.type
_entity.pdbx_description
1 polymer ?
#
loop_
_entity_poly.entity_id
_entity_poly.type
_entity_poly.pdbx_seq_one_letter_code
_entity_poly.pdbx_strand_id
1 'polypeptide(L)'
;MGSISVPHHFVQARNITSKDKMAKWEKKWRPRTPITSKVKKVKIKFYSSYKDRFRPLNDGTIRRWKEGKRHNAHLKSKKSKRRLRQPGLVPPAYAKVMKKLNFCN
;
A
#
# COMPACT_ATOMS: atom_id res chain seq x y z
N MET A 1 -21.97 52.18 -58.41
CA MET A 1 -22.85 51.59 -57.38
C MET A 1 -22.46 50.12 -57.24
N GLY A 2 -21.85 49.57 -56.21
CA GLY A 2 -21.33 50.04 -54.92
C GLY A 2 -20.55 48.85 -54.32
N SER A 3 -19.36 49.09 -53.76
CA SER A 3 -18.57 48.08 -53.09
C SER A 3 -19.23 47.70 -51.76
N ILE A 4 -19.56 46.42 -51.57
CA ILE A 4 -20.09 45.93 -50.30
C ILE A 4 -18.90 45.71 -49.36
N SER A 5 -18.60 46.72 -48.55
CA SER A 5 -17.70 46.58 -47.41
C SER A 5 -18.43 45.87 -46.27
N VAL A 6 -18.01 44.64 -45.95
CA VAL A 6 -18.55 43.91 -44.80
C VAL A 6 -17.90 44.46 -43.52
N PRO A 7 -18.66 44.97 -42.54
CA PRO A 7 -18.09 45.57 -41.34
C PRO A 7 -17.40 44.50 -40.49
N HIS A 8 -16.13 44.74 -40.14
CA HIS A 8 -15.27 43.87 -39.32
C HIS A 8 -15.66 43.76 -37.83
N HIS A 9 -16.87 44.16 -37.43
CA HIS A 9 -17.16 44.45 -36.01
C HIS A 9 -18.36 43.72 -35.40
N PHE A 10 -18.62 42.48 -35.79
CA PHE A 10 -19.44 41.57 -34.98
C PHE A 10 -18.60 40.47 -34.33
N VAL A 11 -17.55 40.87 -33.59
CA VAL A 11 -16.95 39.98 -32.60
C VAL A 11 -17.89 39.95 -31.40
N GLN A 12 -18.78 38.95 -31.35
CA GLN A 12 -19.60 38.68 -30.17
C GLN A 12 -18.67 38.33 -29.00
N ALA A 13 -18.33 39.33 -28.19
CA ALA A 13 -17.59 39.12 -26.95
C ALA A 13 -18.48 38.35 -25.98
N ARG A 14 -18.22 37.04 -25.82
CA ARG A 14 -18.89 36.25 -24.79
C ARG A 14 -18.33 36.68 -23.43
N ASN A 15 -19.10 37.43 -22.67
CA ASN A 15 -18.75 37.81 -21.30
C ASN A 15 -18.66 36.55 -20.44
N ILE A 16 -17.44 36.10 -20.15
CA ILE A 16 -17.17 34.95 -19.29
C ILE A 16 -17.52 35.34 -17.86
N THR A 17 -18.57 34.74 -17.30
CA THR A 17 -18.98 35.04 -15.93
C THR A 17 -17.94 34.51 -14.93
N SER A 18 -17.92 35.07 -13.71
CA SER A 18 -17.04 34.56 -12.63
C SER A 18 -17.29 33.08 -12.34
N LYS A 19 -18.54 32.62 -12.45
CA LYS A 19 -18.92 31.20 -12.36
C LYS A 19 -18.27 30.35 -13.44
N ASP A 20 -18.22 30.83 -14.69
CA ASP A 20 -17.55 30.11 -15.78
C ASP A 20 -16.04 30.01 -15.58
N LYS A 21 -15.42 31.09 -15.05
CA LYS A 21 -13.98 31.08 -14.70
C LYS A 21 -13.69 30.06 -13.60
N MET A 22 -14.53 30.02 -12.57
CA MET A 22 -14.43 29.05 -11.47
C MET A 22 -14.64 27.61 -11.95
N ALA A 23 -15.66 27.33 -12.76
CA ALA A 23 -15.91 26.00 -13.31
C ALA A 23 -14.77 25.49 -14.20
N LYS A 24 -14.17 26.40 -14.99
CA LYS A 24 -13.00 26.08 -15.83
C LYS A 24 -11.75 25.83 -14.99
N TRP A 25 -11.56 26.61 -13.91
CA TRP A 25 -10.48 26.43 -12.95
C TRP A 25 -10.62 25.09 -12.22
N GLU A 26 -11.81 24.76 -11.69
CA GLU A 26 -12.08 23.46 -11.08
C GLU A 26 -11.81 22.30 -12.05
N LYS A 27 -12.26 22.38 -13.31
CA LYS A 27 -11.94 21.36 -14.32
C LYS A 27 -10.43 21.23 -14.58
N LYS A 28 -9.70 22.33 -14.58
CA LYS A 28 -8.25 22.36 -14.81
C LYS A 28 -7.48 21.70 -13.66
N TRP A 29 -7.94 21.86 -12.43
CA TRP A 29 -7.29 21.33 -11.22
C TRP A 29 -7.91 20.04 -10.69
N ARG A 30 -8.89 19.47 -11.40
CA ARG A 30 -9.43 18.15 -11.06
C ARG A 30 -8.32 17.10 -11.16
N PRO A 31 -8.19 16.21 -10.17
CA PRO A 31 -7.30 15.06 -10.26
C PRO A 31 -7.62 14.29 -11.56
N ARG A 32 -6.59 13.99 -12.35
CA ARG A 32 -6.76 13.23 -13.60
C ARG A 32 -7.26 11.80 -13.34
N THR A 33 -6.98 11.27 -12.15
CA THR A 33 -7.47 9.98 -11.69
C THR A 33 -8.72 10.16 -10.83
N PRO A 34 -9.71 9.26 -10.93
CA PRO A 34 -10.85 9.31 -10.03
C PRO A 34 -10.37 9.12 -8.59
N ILE A 35 -10.92 9.94 -7.68
CA ILE A 35 -10.62 9.88 -6.24
C ILE A 35 -10.97 8.48 -5.68
N THR A 36 -11.98 7.83 -6.26
CA THR A 36 -12.35 6.45 -5.98
C THR A 36 -11.90 5.54 -7.11
N SER A 37 -11.02 4.57 -6.82
CA SER A 37 -10.67 3.54 -7.81
C SER A 37 -11.87 2.62 -8.06
N LYS A 38 -11.99 2.05 -9.28
CA LYS A 38 -12.92 0.94 -9.58
C LYS A 38 -12.87 -0.11 -8.46
N VAL A 39 -14.01 -0.68 -8.07
CA VAL A 39 -14.09 -1.73 -7.04
C VAL A 39 -13.18 -2.88 -7.45
N LYS A 40 -11.98 -2.95 -6.85
CA LYS A 40 -11.02 -4.04 -7.09
C LYS A 40 -11.33 -5.14 -6.08
N LYS A 41 -11.26 -6.40 -6.53
CA LYS A 41 -11.25 -7.56 -5.63
C LYS A 41 -10.11 -7.37 -4.62
N VAL A 42 -10.45 -7.13 -3.35
CA VAL A 42 -9.46 -6.95 -2.30
C VAL A 42 -8.86 -8.32 -1.98
N LYS A 43 -7.58 -8.50 -2.31
CA LYS A 43 -6.84 -9.73 -1.97
C LYS A 43 -6.53 -9.71 -0.48
N ILE A 44 -6.61 -10.88 0.17
CA ILE A 44 -6.11 -11.02 1.54
C ILE A 44 -4.61 -10.72 1.57
N LYS A 45 -4.17 -9.97 2.58
CA LYS A 45 -2.76 -9.62 2.80
C LYS A 45 -2.42 -9.94 4.24
N PHE A 46 -1.36 -10.70 4.47
CA PHE A 46 -0.79 -10.88 5.80
C PHE A 46 0.06 -9.66 6.21
N TYR A 47 0.36 -9.55 7.49
CA TYR A 47 1.22 -8.49 8.01
C TYR A 47 2.62 -8.58 7.38
N SER A 48 3.12 -7.47 6.85
CA SER A 48 4.48 -7.38 6.25
C SER A 48 5.56 -7.93 7.18
N SER A 49 5.39 -7.70 8.47
CA SER A 49 6.30 -8.17 9.52
C SER A 49 6.49 -9.70 9.58
N TYR A 50 5.58 -10.50 9.00
CA TYR A 50 5.75 -11.95 8.92
C TYR A 50 6.78 -12.36 7.86
N LYS A 51 6.85 -11.62 6.75
CA LYS A 51 7.75 -11.88 5.63
C LYS A 51 9.21 -11.95 6.06
N ASP A 52 9.63 -11.02 6.91
CA ASP A 52 11.04 -10.88 7.27
C ASP A 52 11.45 -11.77 8.45
N ARG A 53 10.48 -12.18 9.29
CA ARG A 53 10.75 -12.83 10.59
C ARG A 53 10.52 -14.33 10.61
N PHE A 54 9.62 -14.84 9.77
CA PHE A 54 9.23 -16.24 9.77
C PHE A 54 9.48 -16.88 8.41
N ARG A 55 9.74 -18.19 8.40
CA ARG A 55 9.90 -18.95 7.16
C ARG A 55 8.94 -20.15 7.17
N PRO A 56 8.00 -20.27 6.21
CA PRO A 56 7.22 -21.47 6.05
C PRO A 56 8.13 -22.64 5.65
N LEU A 57 7.80 -23.84 6.12
CA LEU A 57 8.40 -25.10 5.70
C LEU A 57 7.42 -25.85 4.80
N ASN A 58 7.95 -26.83 4.07
CA ASN A 58 7.25 -27.65 3.09
C ASN A 58 6.05 -28.38 3.71
N ASP A 59 6.21 -28.80 4.98
CA ASP A 59 5.22 -29.56 5.74
C ASP A 59 4.08 -28.67 6.28
N GLY A 60 4.03 -27.39 5.91
CA GLY A 60 3.02 -26.43 6.37
C GLY A 60 3.24 -25.93 7.80
N THR A 61 4.39 -26.27 8.42
CA THR A 61 4.84 -25.70 9.70
C THR A 61 5.64 -24.42 9.47
N ILE A 62 5.78 -23.60 10.52
CA ILE A 62 6.43 -22.29 10.42
C ILE A 62 7.68 -22.28 11.30
N ARG A 63 8.83 -22.01 10.69
CA ARG A 63 10.11 -21.84 11.38
C ARG A 63 10.28 -20.40 11.85
N ARG A 64 10.82 -20.25 13.07
CA ARG A 64 11.23 -18.98 13.68
C ARG A 64 12.63 -19.07 14.27
N TRP A 65 13.28 -17.92 14.42
CA TRP A 65 14.49 -17.80 15.24
C TRP A 65 14.15 -17.62 16.72
N LYS A 66 15.00 -18.13 17.61
CA LYS A 66 14.85 -17.90 19.05
C LYS A 66 15.30 -16.49 19.41
N GLU A 67 14.57 -15.89 20.34
CA GLU A 67 14.75 -14.49 20.71
C GLU A 67 15.92 -14.25 21.68
N GLY A 68 16.31 -12.99 21.81
CA GLY A 68 17.23 -12.56 22.87
C GLY A 68 18.69 -12.94 22.67
N LYS A 69 19.17 -13.15 21.44
CA LYS A 69 20.60 -13.45 21.18
C LYS A 69 21.45 -12.24 20.78
N ARG A 70 20.80 -11.12 20.40
CA ARG A 70 21.43 -9.93 19.81
C ARG A 70 22.22 -9.08 20.82
N HIS A 71 21.54 -8.45 21.78
CA HIS A 71 22.14 -7.61 22.83
C HIS A 71 22.11 -8.32 24.20
N ASN A 72 22.88 -7.82 25.19
CA ASN A 72 22.97 -8.33 26.56
C ASN A 72 23.19 -9.86 26.67
N ALA A 73 23.83 -10.45 25.67
CA ALA A 73 24.08 -11.89 25.64
C ALA A 73 25.20 -12.34 26.59
N HIS A 74 25.98 -11.40 27.14
CA HIS A 74 27.01 -11.68 28.14
C HIS A 74 26.40 -12.21 29.45
N LEU A 75 25.21 -11.75 29.83
CA LEU A 75 24.45 -12.20 31.02
C LEU A 75 23.99 -13.67 30.94
N LYS A 76 24.04 -14.29 29.76
CA LYS A 76 23.51 -15.64 29.52
C LYS A 76 24.62 -16.67 29.57
N SER A 77 24.34 -17.81 30.21
CA SER A 77 25.26 -18.96 30.24
C SER A 77 25.60 -19.45 28.82
N LYS A 78 26.78 -20.08 28.67
CA LYS A 78 27.23 -20.67 27.40
C LYS A 78 26.21 -21.68 26.84
N LYS A 79 25.63 -22.51 27.71
CA LYS A 79 24.57 -23.49 27.37
C LYS A 79 23.32 -22.80 26.84
N SER A 80 22.85 -21.74 27.51
CA SER A 80 21.70 -20.94 27.06
C SER A 80 21.95 -20.30 25.70
N LYS A 81 23.11 -19.65 25.52
CA LYS A 81 23.51 -19.07 24.22
C LYS A 81 23.52 -20.10 23.09
N ARG A 82 23.98 -21.33 23.33
CA ARG A 82 23.98 -22.42 22.34
C ARG A 82 22.57 -22.79 21.92
N ARG A 83 21.66 -22.95 22.89
CA ARG A 83 20.24 -23.25 22.64
C ARG A 83 19.52 -22.16 21.85
N LEU A 84 19.87 -20.88 22.06
CA LEU A 84 19.30 -19.73 21.35
C LEU A 84 19.76 -19.59 19.89
N ARG A 85 20.86 -20.26 19.49
CA ARG A 85 21.30 -20.28 18.08
C ARG A 85 20.52 -21.27 17.22
N GLN A 86 19.72 -22.14 17.83
CA GLN A 86 18.95 -23.12 17.08
C GLN A 86 17.60 -22.53 16.64
N PRO A 87 17.14 -22.82 15.42
CA PRO A 87 15.79 -22.46 15.02
C PRO A 87 14.76 -23.20 15.88
N GLY A 88 13.53 -22.71 15.89
CA GLY A 88 12.40 -23.36 16.53
C GLY A 88 11.15 -23.25 15.67
N LEU A 89 10.09 -23.94 16.10
CA LEU A 89 8.77 -23.83 15.49
C LEU A 89 7.97 -22.70 16.15
N VAL A 90 7.07 -22.12 15.37
CA VAL A 90 6.05 -21.20 15.88
C VAL A 90 5.08 -21.98 16.74
N PRO A 91 4.71 -21.49 17.94
CA PRO A 91 3.71 -22.16 18.77
C PRO A 91 2.37 -22.32 18.03
N PRO A 92 1.63 -23.42 18.28
CA PRO A 92 0.47 -23.81 17.47
C PRO A 92 -0.64 -22.76 17.45
N ALA A 93 -0.89 -22.09 18.57
CA ALA A 93 -1.89 -21.02 18.67
C ALA A 93 -1.61 -19.87 17.69
N TYR A 94 -0.36 -19.43 17.60
CA TYR A 94 0.04 -18.35 16.67
C TYR A 94 0.08 -18.84 15.23
N ALA A 95 0.53 -20.07 14.99
CA ALA A 95 0.55 -20.67 13.65
C ALA A 95 -0.86 -20.70 13.03
N LYS A 96 -1.91 -20.96 13.84
CA LYS A 96 -3.31 -20.93 13.40
C LYS A 96 -3.72 -19.56 12.85
N VAL A 97 -3.33 -18.48 13.53
CA VAL A 97 -3.62 -17.10 13.08
C VAL A 97 -2.87 -16.76 11.80
N MET A 98 -1.60 -17.17 11.70
CA MET A 98 -0.79 -16.93 10.51
C MET A 98 -1.36 -17.64 9.27
N LYS A 99 -1.85 -18.88 9.43
CA LYS A 99 -2.53 -19.61 8.35
C LYS A 99 -3.83 -18.95 7.91
N LYS A 100 -4.65 -18.45 8.86
CA LYS A 100 -5.88 -17.70 8.54
C LYS A 100 -5.64 -16.45 7.68
N LEU A 101 -4.46 -15.84 7.81
CA LEU A 101 -4.07 -14.66 7.02
C LEU A 101 -3.38 -15.02 5.68
N ASN A 102 -3.40 -16.29 5.28
CA ASN A 102 -2.80 -16.79 4.05
C ASN A 102 -1.28 -16.55 3.97
N PHE A 103 -0.58 -16.62 5.10
CA PHE A 103 0.88 -16.51 5.16
C PHE A 103 1.59 -17.82 4.80
N CYS A 104 0.96 -18.96 5.10
CA CYS A 104 1.46 -20.29 4.80
C CYS A 104 0.30 -21.12 4.24
N ASN A 105 0.57 -21.87 3.18
CA ASN A 105 -0.36 -22.81 2.55
C ASN A 105 -0.19 -24.19 3.17
#